data_AF-A0AAU3FKJ5-F1
#
_entry.id   AF-A0AAU3FKJ5-F1
#
_cell.length_a   1.000
_cell.length_b   1.000
_cell.length_c   1.000
_cell.angle_alpha   90.00
_cell.angle_beta   90.00
_cell.angle_gamma   90.00
#
_symmetry.space_group_name_H-M   'P 1'
#
loop_
_entity.id
_entity.type
_entity.pdbx_description
1 polymer ?
#
loop_
_entity_poly.entity_id
_entity_poly.type
_entity_poly.pdbx_seq_one_letter_code
_entity_poly.pdbx_strand_id
1 'polypeptide(L)'
;MTLDDLAVAVERDDRAMVLFMSDTGYLICEVIRPGGGEPGGALSHERWSRPDWLPGPVQRLLLTSSESEGGDVTVGGRVSARVHRLVLDHGDGRTTTTARISRGAFGLVTHAAPVTWRAELVSYDAAGGELDRRRLFRPSDWFDHCYATPSGEVVYGPAGADCRPAERWAR
;
A
#
# COMPACT_ATOMS: atom_id res chain seq x y z
N MET A 1 7.06 -7.14 18.34
CA MET A 1 5.91 -7.53 17.50
C MET A 1 5.50 -8.93 17.85
N THR A 2 4.21 -9.17 18.00
CA THR A 2 3.60 -10.47 18.29
C THR A 2 2.56 -10.81 17.22
N LEU A 3 1.92 -11.98 17.34
CA LEU A 3 0.81 -12.35 16.46
C LEU A 3 -0.41 -11.42 16.62
N ASP A 4 -0.56 -10.77 17.79
CA ASP A 4 -1.64 -9.81 18.01
C ASP A 4 -1.47 -8.56 17.12
N ASP A 5 -0.23 -8.23 16.77
CA ASP A 5 0.12 -7.14 15.86
C ASP A 5 -0.14 -7.49 14.38
N LEU A 6 -0.50 -8.74 14.04
CA LEU A 6 -0.77 -9.13 12.65
C LEU A 6 -1.96 -8.31 12.12
N ALA A 7 -1.72 -7.44 11.14
CA ALA A 7 -2.74 -6.56 10.59
C ALA A 7 -3.42 -7.17 9.35
N VAL A 8 -2.60 -7.69 8.43
CA VAL A 8 -3.07 -8.34 7.21
C VAL A 8 -2.07 -9.40 6.75
N ALA A 9 -2.60 -10.51 6.24
CA ALA A 9 -1.86 -11.56 5.55
C ALA A 9 -2.56 -11.84 4.22
N VAL A 10 -1.77 -11.93 3.15
CA VAL A 10 -2.23 -12.30 1.81
C VAL A 10 -1.28 -13.31 1.22
N GLU A 11 -1.84 -14.23 0.44
CA GLU A 11 -1.11 -15.28 -0.24
C GLU A 11 -1.73 -15.48 -1.61
N ARG A 12 -0.88 -15.70 -2.60
CA ARG A 12 -1.27 -16.10 -3.94
C ARG A 12 -0.16 -16.93 -4.55
N ASP A 13 -0.47 -18.19 -4.81
CA ASP A 13 0.43 -19.17 -5.43
C ASP A 13 1.77 -19.28 -4.66
N ASP A 14 2.88 -18.87 -5.28
CA ASP A 14 4.22 -18.93 -4.71
C ASP A 14 4.60 -17.70 -3.88
N ARG A 15 3.67 -16.76 -3.66
CA ARG A 15 3.93 -15.49 -2.99
C ARG A 15 3.04 -15.29 -1.78
N ALA A 16 3.62 -14.82 -0.69
CA ALA A 16 2.89 -14.43 0.50
C ALA A 16 3.44 -13.12 1.06
N MET A 17 2.56 -12.32 1.66
CA MET A 17 2.89 -11.10 2.35
C MET A 17 2.18 -11.04 3.69
N VAL A 18 2.92 -10.67 4.73
CA VAL A 18 2.38 -10.41 6.07
C VAL A 18 2.80 -9.02 6.51
N LEU A 19 1.86 -8.25 7.05
CA LEU A 19 2.09 -6.95 7.65
C LEU A 19 1.68 -7.00 9.11
N PHE A 20 2.64 -6.74 9.98
CA PHE A 20 2.45 -6.51 11.41
C PHE A 20 2.49 -5.01 11.68
N MET A 21 1.67 -4.55 12.62
CA MET A 21 1.62 -3.15 13.03
C MET A 21 1.42 -3.04 14.53
N SER A 22 2.30 -2.30 15.20
CA SER A 22 2.23 -1.98 16.62
C SER A 22 2.20 -0.46 16.81
N ASP A 23 1.98 0.03 18.01
CA ASP A 23 1.94 1.50 18.27
C ASP A 23 3.27 2.21 17.96
N THR A 24 4.37 1.48 17.83
CA THR A 24 5.71 2.04 17.61
C THR A 24 6.21 1.91 16.18
N GLY A 25 5.69 0.99 15.38
CA GLY A 25 6.12 0.81 14.00
C GLY A 25 5.40 -0.30 13.24
N TYR A 26 5.99 -0.68 12.11
CA TYR A 26 5.55 -1.82 11.30
C TYR A 26 6.69 -2.76 10.93
N LEU A 27 6.29 -3.96 10.50
CA LEU A 27 7.13 -4.96 9.87
C LEU A 27 6.29 -5.58 8.76
N ILE A 28 6.77 -5.51 7.54
CA ILE A 28 6.14 -6.13 6.38
C ILE A 28 7.15 -7.07 5.73
N CYS A 29 6.75 -8.33 5.61
CA CYS A 29 7.56 -9.38 5.01
C CYS A 29 6.84 -9.89 3.77
N GLU A 30 7.57 -9.99 2.66
CA GLU A 30 7.21 -10.80 1.52
C GLU A 30 8.05 -12.08 1.52
N VAL A 31 7.42 -13.19 1.19
CA VAL A 31 8.09 -14.46 0.89
C VAL A 31 7.69 -14.90 -0.51
N ILE A 32 8.68 -15.25 -1.31
CA ILE A 32 8.52 -15.80 -2.67
C ILE A 32 9.14 -17.21 -2.65
N ARG A 33 8.37 -18.23 -3.00
CA ARG A 33 8.80 -19.64 -3.03
C ARG A 33 8.52 -20.25 -4.40
N PRO A 34 9.32 -19.90 -5.42
CA PRO A 34 9.15 -20.47 -6.74
C PRO A 34 9.33 -21.99 -6.68
N GLY A 35 8.53 -22.73 -7.45
CA GLY A 35 8.58 -24.20 -7.45
C GLY A 35 9.98 -24.73 -7.76
N GLY A 36 10.62 -25.36 -6.77
CA GLY A 36 11.96 -25.98 -6.90
C GLY A 36 13.15 -25.02 -6.84
N GLY A 37 12.94 -23.72 -6.57
CA GLY A 37 14.01 -22.72 -6.42
C GLY A 37 14.31 -22.35 -4.97
N GLU A 38 15.37 -21.55 -4.77
CA GLU A 38 15.65 -20.95 -3.46
C GLU A 38 14.57 -19.91 -3.10
N PRO A 39 14.06 -19.91 -1.86
CA PRO A 39 13.13 -18.89 -1.40
C PRO A 39 13.75 -17.50 -1.45
N GLY A 40 13.03 -16.56 -2.05
CA GLY A 40 13.33 -15.13 -2.03
C GLY A 40 12.34 -14.37 -1.15
N GLY A 41 12.53 -13.06 -1.07
CA GLY A 41 11.60 -12.19 -0.35
C GLY A 41 12.13 -10.80 -0.14
N ALA A 42 11.31 -10.00 0.52
CA ALA A 42 11.67 -8.65 0.92
C ALA A 42 11.17 -8.37 2.34
N LEU A 43 11.86 -7.44 2.99
CA LEU A 43 11.51 -6.98 4.32
C LEU A 43 11.52 -5.45 4.31
N SER A 44 10.48 -4.85 4.83
CA SER A 44 10.49 -3.44 5.22
C SER A 44 10.05 -3.31 6.67
N HIS A 45 10.75 -2.49 7.43
CA HIS A 45 10.42 -2.19 8.82
C HIS A 45 10.85 -0.78 9.15
N GLU A 46 10.00 -0.08 9.88
CA GLU A 46 10.29 1.29 10.31
C GLU A 46 9.51 1.63 11.56
N ARG A 47 10.04 2.59 12.33
CA ARG A 47 9.26 3.28 13.36
C ARG A 47 8.31 4.26 12.70
N TRP A 48 7.17 4.51 13.34
CA TRP A 48 6.26 5.53 12.83
C TRP A 48 6.87 6.92 12.97
N SER A 49 7.08 7.59 11.84
CA SER A 49 7.35 9.03 11.83
C SER A 49 6.08 9.84 12.12
N ARG A 50 4.94 9.39 11.57
CA ARG A 50 3.60 9.99 11.72
C ARG A 50 2.56 8.88 11.91
N PRO A 51 2.39 8.36 13.14
CA PRO A 51 1.51 7.22 13.38
C PRO A 51 0.06 7.54 13.04
N ASP A 52 -0.42 8.75 13.33
CA ASP A 52 -1.85 9.06 13.26
C ASP A 52 -2.35 9.57 11.90
N TRP A 53 -1.46 9.72 10.93
CA TRP A 53 -1.76 10.41 9.68
C TRP A 53 -1.37 9.59 8.45
N LEU A 54 -2.15 9.76 7.39
CA LEU A 54 -1.91 9.22 6.05
C LEU A 54 -1.78 10.35 5.02
N PRO A 55 -0.93 10.18 4.00
CA PRO A 55 -0.88 11.03 2.82
C PRO A 55 -2.05 10.69 1.87
N GLY A 56 -3.25 11.09 2.28
CA GLY A 56 -4.50 10.74 1.61
C GLY A 56 -5.05 9.38 2.06
N PRO A 57 -5.92 8.73 1.27
CA PRO A 57 -6.63 7.53 1.70
C PRO A 57 -5.77 6.26 1.77
N VAL A 58 -4.58 6.25 1.15
CA VAL A 58 -3.69 5.08 1.07
C VAL A 58 -2.25 5.51 1.35
N GLN A 59 -1.48 4.67 2.05
CA GLN A 59 -0.02 4.80 2.11
C GLN A 59 0.63 3.46 1.81
N ARG A 60 1.52 3.45 0.83
CA ARG A 60 2.34 2.28 0.49
C ARG A 60 3.58 2.22 1.40
N LEU A 61 3.83 1.08 2.01
CA LEU A 61 5.01 0.82 2.87
C LEU A 61 5.98 -0.19 2.23
N LEU A 62 5.47 -1.07 1.38
CA LEU A 62 6.27 -2.00 0.58
C LEU A 62 5.75 -2.01 -0.87
N LEU A 63 6.69 -2.08 -1.81
CA LEU A 63 6.46 -2.54 -3.18
C LEU A 63 7.64 -3.42 -3.55
N THR A 64 7.34 -4.61 -3.99
CA THR A 64 8.29 -5.43 -4.74
C THR A 64 7.67 -5.78 -6.08
N SER A 65 8.54 -6.08 -7.02
CA SER A 65 8.21 -6.25 -8.42
C SER A 65 9.21 -7.23 -9.02
N SER A 66 8.75 -8.16 -9.86
CA SER A 66 9.65 -9.08 -10.56
C SER A 66 10.43 -8.40 -11.69
N GLU A 67 9.95 -7.23 -12.17
CA GLU A 67 10.61 -6.39 -13.17
C GLU A 67 10.73 -4.95 -12.66
N SER A 68 11.51 -4.10 -13.34
CA SER A 68 11.79 -2.73 -12.85
C SER A 68 10.53 -1.89 -12.64
N GLU A 69 9.52 -2.05 -13.50
CA GLU A 69 8.24 -1.34 -13.42
C GLU A 69 7.09 -2.22 -13.95
N GLY A 70 7.04 -3.48 -13.53
CA GLY A 70 6.03 -4.42 -14.02
C GLY A 70 6.21 -5.85 -13.54
N GLY A 71 5.43 -6.75 -14.13
CA GLY A 71 5.41 -8.16 -13.76
C GLY A 71 4.68 -8.39 -12.45
N ASP A 72 5.07 -9.43 -11.70
CA ASP A 72 4.40 -9.76 -10.45
C ASP A 72 4.80 -8.83 -9.32
N VAL A 73 3.80 -8.28 -8.63
CA VAL A 73 3.97 -7.29 -7.57
C VAL A 73 3.41 -7.77 -6.25
N THR A 74 4.10 -7.39 -5.18
CA THR A 74 3.58 -7.42 -3.81
C THR A 74 3.55 -6.01 -3.28
N VAL A 75 2.40 -5.61 -2.74
CA VAL A 75 2.15 -4.26 -2.25
C VAL A 75 1.43 -4.34 -0.92
N GLY A 76 1.90 -3.59 0.06
CA GLY A 76 1.21 -3.47 1.35
C GLY A 76 1.44 -2.13 2.02
N GLY A 77 0.54 -1.81 2.94
CA GLY A 77 0.63 -0.57 3.70
C GLY A 77 -0.62 -0.24 4.50
N ARG A 78 -0.82 1.06 4.74
CA ARG A 78 -1.91 1.61 5.53
C ARG A 78 -3.03 2.14 4.64
N VAL A 79 -4.25 2.08 5.14
CA VAL A 79 -5.43 2.56 4.45
C VAL A 79 -6.36 3.30 5.42
N SER A 80 -6.98 4.38 4.94
CA SER A 80 -7.97 5.15 5.68
C SER A 80 -9.26 4.36 5.89
N ALA A 81 -9.96 4.63 6.99
CA ALA A 81 -11.29 4.07 7.29
C ALA A 81 -12.36 4.44 6.25
N ARG A 82 -12.12 5.46 5.40
CA ARG A 82 -13.04 5.79 4.30
C ARG A 82 -12.98 4.79 3.15
N VAL A 83 -11.83 4.12 2.97
CA VAL A 83 -11.63 3.18 1.88
C VAL A 83 -12.30 1.85 2.21
N HIS A 84 -13.30 1.50 1.42
CA HIS A 84 -13.99 0.21 1.52
C HIS A 84 -13.50 -0.79 0.47
N ARG A 85 -12.89 -0.29 -0.60
CA ARG A 85 -12.30 -1.12 -1.65
C ARG A 85 -11.03 -0.48 -2.17
N LEU A 86 -9.98 -1.28 -2.30
CA LEU A 86 -8.71 -0.89 -2.91
C LEU A 86 -8.38 -1.90 -4.00
N VAL A 87 -8.07 -1.41 -5.20
CA VAL A 87 -7.69 -2.24 -6.33
C VAL A 87 -6.36 -1.77 -6.92
N LEU A 88 -5.61 -2.72 -7.44
CA LEU A 88 -4.57 -2.46 -8.43
C LEU A 88 -5.21 -2.52 -9.81
N ASP A 89 -5.20 -1.42 -10.55
CA ASP A 89 -5.32 -1.41 -12.00
C ASP A 89 -3.94 -1.78 -12.59
N HIS A 90 -3.90 -2.79 -13.45
CA HIS A 90 -2.63 -3.33 -13.98
C HIS A 90 -2.02 -2.41 -15.07
N GLY A 91 -2.76 -1.39 -15.51
CA GLY A 91 -2.32 -0.46 -16.53
C GLY A 91 -2.51 -0.96 -17.97
N ASP A 92 -3.12 -2.15 -18.13
CA ASP A 92 -3.52 -2.74 -19.41
C ASP A 92 -4.96 -2.35 -19.83
N GLY A 93 -5.67 -1.62 -18.96
CA GLY A 93 -7.05 -1.17 -19.16
C GLY A 93 -8.10 -2.27 -19.05
N ARG A 94 -7.73 -3.45 -18.55
CA ARG A 94 -8.63 -4.63 -18.51
C ARG A 94 -8.57 -5.36 -17.17
N THR A 95 -7.37 -5.46 -16.60
CA THR A 95 -7.11 -6.33 -15.47
C THR A 95 -7.03 -5.51 -14.19
N THR A 96 -7.75 -5.97 -13.17
CA THR A 96 -7.66 -5.42 -11.82
C THR A 96 -7.47 -6.53 -10.80
N THR A 97 -6.69 -6.27 -9.75
CA THR A 97 -6.57 -7.14 -8.58
C THR A 97 -7.08 -6.40 -7.36
N THR A 98 -8.01 -6.99 -6.61
CA THR A 98 -8.51 -6.39 -5.37
C THR A 98 -7.55 -6.69 -4.22
N ALA A 99 -7.22 -5.66 -3.43
CA ALA A 99 -6.40 -5.82 -2.22
C ALA A 99 -7.26 -6.38 -1.07
N ARG A 100 -6.63 -7.16 -0.19
CA ARG A 100 -7.22 -7.49 1.10
C ARG A 100 -7.06 -6.31 2.03
N ILE A 101 -8.16 -5.84 2.61
CA ILE A 101 -8.17 -4.78 3.63
C ILE A 101 -8.52 -5.40 4.99
N SER A 102 -7.82 -5.00 6.04
CA SER A 102 -8.08 -5.43 7.43
C SER A 102 -7.44 -4.45 8.40
N ARG A 103 -8.18 -3.98 9.41
CA ARG A 103 -7.67 -3.16 10.54
C ARG A 103 -6.80 -1.96 10.11
N GLY A 104 -7.33 -1.14 9.20
CA GLY A 104 -6.61 0.03 8.67
C GLY A 104 -5.35 -0.31 7.84
N ALA A 105 -5.16 -1.57 7.45
CA ALA A 105 -4.06 -2.05 6.63
C ALA A 105 -4.56 -2.72 5.36
N PHE A 106 -3.68 -2.84 4.38
CA PHE A 106 -3.95 -3.61 3.16
C PHE A 106 -2.74 -4.42 2.71
N GLY A 107 -3.03 -5.51 2.00
CA GLY A 107 -2.06 -6.34 1.30
C GLY A 107 -2.60 -6.76 -0.07
N LEU A 108 -1.73 -6.81 -1.06
CA LEU A 108 -2.04 -7.23 -2.43
C LEU A 108 -0.85 -7.98 -2.99
N VAL A 109 -1.11 -9.14 -3.58
CA VAL A 109 -0.12 -9.98 -4.27
C VAL A 109 -0.69 -10.36 -5.64
N THR A 110 0.11 -10.24 -6.68
CA THR A 110 -0.20 -10.77 -8.00
C THR A 110 0.68 -11.98 -8.32
N HIS A 111 0.22 -12.82 -9.25
CA HIS A 111 0.98 -13.94 -9.79
C HIS A 111 0.61 -14.09 -11.27
N ALA A 112 1.62 -14.29 -12.12
CA ALA A 112 1.49 -14.34 -13.58
C ALA A 112 0.62 -13.19 -14.13
N ALA A 113 0.76 -12.00 -13.56
CA ALA A 113 -0.09 -10.86 -13.89
C ALA A 113 0.60 -9.88 -14.85
N PRO A 114 -0.15 -9.30 -15.82
CA PRO A 114 0.39 -8.34 -16.77
C PRO A 114 0.45 -6.92 -16.16
N VAL A 115 1.02 -6.77 -14.95
CA VAL A 115 1.18 -5.44 -14.34
C VAL A 115 2.24 -4.67 -15.13
N THR A 116 1.91 -3.45 -15.52
CA THR A 116 2.77 -2.59 -16.35
C THR A 116 3.19 -1.33 -15.59
N TRP A 117 4.12 -0.57 -16.13
CA TRP A 117 4.57 0.71 -15.56
C TRP A 117 3.44 1.73 -15.36
N ARG A 118 2.30 1.52 -16.02
CA ARG A 118 1.08 2.34 -15.92
C ARG A 118 0.16 1.93 -14.79
N ALA A 119 0.53 0.91 -14.01
CA ALA A 119 -0.32 0.40 -12.95
C ALA A 119 -0.60 1.43 -11.86
N GLU A 120 -1.81 1.40 -11.32
CA GLU A 120 -2.30 2.37 -10.35
C GLU A 120 -3.04 1.69 -9.19
N LEU A 121 -2.82 2.20 -7.98
CA LEU A 121 -3.70 1.90 -6.85
C LEU A 121 -4.88 2.85 -6.89
N VAL A 122 -6.08 2.28 -6.90
CA VAL A 122 -7.35 3.02 -6.93
C VAL A 122 -8.17 2.66 -5.71
N SER A 123 -8.52 3.66 -4.92
CA SER A 123 -9.29 3.51 -3.68
C SER A 123 -10.71 4.00 -3.86
N TYR A 124 -11.67 3.31 -3.25
CA TYR A 124 -13.09 3.61 -3.35
C TYR A 124 -13.76 3.64 -1.98
N ASP A 125 -14.77 4.49 -1.85
CA ASP A 125 -15.64 4.53 -0.68
C ASP A 125 -16.71 3.41 -0.71
N ALA A 126 -17.58 3.40 0.31
CA ALA A 126 -18.66 2.41 0.43
C ALA A 126 -19.71 2.51 -0.68
N ALA A 127 -19.91 3.69 -1.26
CA ALA A 127 -20.84 3.92 -2.36
C ALA A 127 -20.22 3.57 -3.73
N GLY A 128 -18.93 3.20 -3.76
CA GLY A 128 -18.18 2.93 -4.98
C GLY A 128 -17.60 4.19 -5.64
N GLY A 129 -17.66 5.34 -4.99
CA GLY A 129 -17.00 6.56 -5.44
C GLY A 129 -15.48 6.45 -5.34
N GLU A 130 -14.76 6.85 -6.38
CA GLU A 130 -13.28 6.90 -6.36
C GLU A 130 -12.82 7.99 -5.38
N LEU A 131 -12.02 7.59 -4.39
CA LEU A 131 -11.44 8.48 -3.38
C LEU A 131 -10.09 9.03 -3.82
N ASP A 132 -9.27 8.19 -4.47
CA ASP A 132 -7.93 8.54 -4.94
C ASP A 132 -7.42 7.48 -5.92
N ARG A 133 -6.52 7.93 -6.80
CA ARG A 133 -5.80 7.14 -7.79
C ARG A 133 -4.35 7.58 -7.83
N ARG A 134 -3.42 6.63 -7.71
CA ARG A 134 -1.98 6.92 -7.70
C ARG A 134 -1.18 5.85 -8.42
N ARG A 135 -0.12 6.27 -9.11
CA ARG A 135 0.82 5.36 -9.77
C ARG A 135 1.49 4.43 -8.76
N LEU A 136 1.58 3.15 -9.11
CA LEU A 136 2.20 2.14 -8.27
C LEU A 136 3.73 2.32 -8.20
N PHE A 137 4.37 2.43 -9.36
CA PHE A 137 5.82 2.51 -9.54
C PHE A 137 6.36 3.92 -9.31
N ARG A 138 6.12 4.46 -8.12
CA ARG A 138 6.68 5.72 -7.63
C ARG A 138 7.35 5.48 -6.29
N PRO A 139 8.46 6.15 -5.94
CA PRO A 139 9.04 6.06 -4.59
C PRO A 139 7.98 6.33 -3.51
N SER A 140 7.99 5.58 -2.42
CA SER A 140 6.93 5.63 -1.38
C SER A 140 6.88 6.93 -0.60
N ASP A 141 7.98 7.67 -0.60
CA ASP A 141 8.17 8.99 0.00
C ASP A 141 7.94 10.13 -0.99
N TRP A 142 7.70 9.83 -2.27
CA TRP A 142 7.35 10.81 -3.28
C TRP A 142 5.84 10.96 -3.37
N PHE A 143 5.38 12.14 -2.99
CA PHE A 143 3.98 12.52 -3.01
C PHE A 143 3.74 13.56 -4.11
N ASP A 144 2.71 13.35 -4.93
CA ASP A 144 2.30 14.34 -5.95
C ASP A 144 1.78 15.64 -5.33
N HIS A 145 1.40 15.59 -4.06
CA HIS A 145 0.88 16.71 -3.29
C HIS A 145 1.51 16.73 -1.90
N CYS A 146 1.58 17.90 -1.28
CA CYS A 146 1.68 17.93 0.17
C CYS A 146 0.36 17.50 0.81
N TYR A 147 0.44 16.97 2.03
CA TYR A 147 -0.72 16.60 2.81
C TYR A 147 -0.67 17.29 4.15
N ALA A 148 -1.72 18.03 4.49
CA ALA A 148 -1.79 18.84 5.70
C ALA A 148 -2.92 18.40 6.64
N THR A 149 -2.71 18.58 7.94
CA THR A 149 -3.77 18.40 8.94
C THR A 149 -4.89 19.43 8.76
N PRO A 150 -6.06 19.25 9.42
CA PRO A 150 -7.11 20.26 9.42
C PRO A 150 -6.69 21.64 9.96
N SER A 151 -5.62 21.72 10.76
CA SER A 151 -5.06 22.99 11.23
C SER A 151 -4.08 23.64 10.24
N GLY A 152 -3.84 23.01 9.08
CA GLY A 152 -2.93 23.50 8.03
C GLY A 152 -1.47 23.09 8.21
N GLU A 153 -1.15 22.25 9.19
CA GLU A 153 0.22 21.74 9.39
C GLU A 153 0.55 20.70 8.31
N VAL A 154 1.62 20.92 7.54
CA VAL A 154 2.07 19.97 6.52
C VAL A 154 2.69 18.74 7.17
N VAL A 155 2.07 17.59 6.96
CA VAL A 155 2.51 16.29 7.49
C VAL A 155 3.33 15.53 6.46
N TYR A 156 2.96 15.54 5.17
CA TYR A 156 3.71 14.84 4.12
C TYR A 156 3.97 15.76 2.91
N GLY A 157 5.03 15.45 2.17
CA GLY A 157 5.44 16.19 0.97
C GLY A 157 6.06 17.56 1.26
N PRO A 158 6.50 18.27 0.22
CA PRO A 158 7.08 19.61 0.34
C PRO A 158 5.98 20.65 0.62
N ALA A 159 6.23 21.62 1.50
CA ALA A 159 5.27 22.68 1.76
C ALA A 159 4.89 23.43 0.48
N GLY A 160 3.59 23.69 0.29
CA GLY A 160 3.05 24.34 -0.91
C GLY A 160 1.63 24.86 -0.68
N ALA A 161 1.13 25.65 -1.63
CA ALA A 161 -0.21 26.27 -1.53
C ALA A 161 -1.36 25.27 -1.74
N ASP A 162 -1.11 24.14 -2.41
CA ASP A 162 -2.13 23.20 -2.85
C ASP A 162 -2.09 21.87 -2.07
N CYS A 163 -1.84 21.95 -0.76
CA CYS A 163 -1.83 20.74 0.07
C CYS A 163 -3.21 20.09 0.13
N ARG A 164 -3.24 18.78 -0.10
CA ARG A 164 -4.42 17.95 0.11
C ARG A 164 -4.63 17.66 1.60
N PRO A 165 -5.85 17.30 2.02
CA PRO A 165 -6.07 16.86 3.40
C PRO A 165 -5.33 15.56 3.69
N ALA A 166 -4.54 15.54 4.78
CA ALA A 166 -4.07 14.30 5.38
C ALA A 166 -5.25 13.58 6.05
N GLU A 167 -5.27 12.25 5.98
CA GLU A 167 -6.34 11.47 6.59
C GLU A 167 -5.91 10.92 7.95
N ARG A 168 -6.81 10.96 8.93
CA ARG A 168 -6.56 10.29 10.21
C ARG A 168 -6.52 8.79 9.99
N TRP A 169 -5.49 8.15 10.53
CA TRP A 169 -5.40 6.71 10.52
C TRP A 169 -6.02 6.13 11.79
N ALA A 170 -7.01 5.26 11.62
CA ALA A 170 -7.59 4.46 12.70
C ALA A 170 -7.40 2.99 12.34
N ARG A 171 -6.86 2.21 13.27
CA ARG A 171 -6.71 0.76 13.16
C ARG A 171 -8.02 0.04 13.46
#